data_AF-A0A0Q9D0I8-F1
#
_entry.id   AF-A0A0Q9D0I8-F1
#
_cell.length_a   1.000
_cell.length_b   1.000
_cell.length_c   1.000
_cell.angle_alpha   90.00
_cell.angle_beta   90.00
_cell.angle_gamma   90.00
#
_symmetry.space_group_name_H-M   'P 1'
#
loop_
_entity.id
_entity.type
_entity.pdbx_description
1 polymer ?
#
loop_
_entity_poly.entity_id
_entity_poly.type
_entity_poly.pdbx_seq_one_letter_code
_entity_poly.pdbx_strand_id
1 'polypeptide(L)'
;MGLQQATPEYLDQCRAAQRAEQEQSLASTNNWAHVDKPQAHADFDAFYKELAPLIDANEPASPTIQALMAKHFAIVSRFYVPSREAYVGTALFYADNAEMKAFHNTYHPRLVEFLGGAVYAYAQQNLV
;
A
#
# COMPACT_ATOMS: atom_id res chain seq x y z
N MET A 1 10.86 13.94 0.13
CA MET A 1 11.58 12.73 0.57
C MET A 1 10.90 11.53 -0.05
N GLY A 2 11.69 10.57 -0.55
CA GLY A 2 11.19 9.28 -1.03
C GLY A 2 11.50 8.17 -0.02
N LEU A 3 10.87 7.00 -0.17
CA LEU A 3 11.06 5.85 0.73
C LEU A 3 12.55 5.45 0.88
N GLN A 4 13.36 5.62 -0.18
CA GLN A 4 14.80 5.35 -0.19
C GLN A 4 15.61 6.25 0.76
N GLN A 5 15.04 7.37 1.22
CA GLN A 5 15.68 8.31 2.14
C GLN A 5 15.20 8.09 3.60
N ALA A 6 14.25 7.17 3.82
CA ALA A 6 13.81 6.84 5.17
C ALA A 6 14.90 6.09 5.93
N THR A 7 15.00 6.33 7.24
CA THR A 7 15.98 5.63 8.07
C THR A 7 15.54 4.18 8.29
N PRO A 8 16.47 3.23 8.50
CA PRO A 8 16.13 1.85 8.84
C PRO A 8 15.18 1.75 10.05
N GLU A 9 15.39 2.59 11.06
CA GLU A 9 14.55 2.61 12.27
C GLU A 9 13.09 2.97 11.95
N TYR A 10 12.87 3.95 11.06
CA TYR A 10 11.52 4.31 10.63
C TYR A 10 10.86 3.18 9.83
N LEU A 11 11.61 2.50 8.96
CA LEU A 11 11.09 1.37 8.19
C LEU A 11 10.70 0.21 9.11
N ASP A 12 11.48 -0.07 10.14
CA ASP A 12 11.16 -1.10 11.13
C ASP A 12 9.96 -0.71 12.00
N GLN A 13 9.82 0.58 12.34
CA GLN A 13 8.61 1.11 12.97
C GLN A 13 7.37 0.89 12.08
N CYS A 14 7.46 1.19 10.78
CA CYS A 14 6.36 0.99 9.83
C CYS A 14 5.95 -0.49 9.74
N ARG A 15 6.92 -1.41 9.67
CA ARG A 15 6.66 -2.85 9.70
C ARG A 15 5.98 -3.28 11.00
N ALA A 16 6.43 -2.76 12.13
CA ALA A 16 5.82 -3.08 13.43
C ALA A 16 4.39 -2.55 13.53
N ALA A 17 4.15 -1.32 13.09
CA ALA A 17 2.82 -0.70 13.06
C ALA A 17 1.85 -1.49 12.18
N GLN A 18 2.29 -1.87 10.96
CA GLN A 18 1.47 -2.66 10.04
C GLN A 18 1.05 -3.99 10.66
N ARG A 19 1.97 -4.72 11.31
CA ARG A 19 1.65 -5.99 11.96
C ARG A 19 0.68 -5.80 13.12
N ALA A 20 0.96 -4.85 14.00
CA ALA A 20 0.16 -4.60 15.20
C ALA A 20 -1.27 -4.17 14.85
N GLU A 21 -1.43 -3.22 13.91
CA GLU A 21 -2.74 -2.71 13.50
C GLU A 21 -3.53 -3.78 12.73
N GLN A 22 -2.88 -4.57 11.88
CA GLN A 22 -3.53 -5.68 11.20
C GLN A 22 -4.03 -6.74 12.19
N GLU A 23 -3.20 -7.14 13.16
CA GLU A 23 -3.58 -8.12 14.19
C GLU A 23 -4.77 -7.61 15.02
N GLN A 24 -4.71 -6.37 15.49
CA GLN A 24 -5.79 -5.73 16.23
C GLN A 24 -7.08 -5.63 15.39
N SER A 25 -6.96 -5.26 14.12
CA SER A 25 -8.09 -5.16 13.21
C SER A 25 -8.75 -6.52 12.98
N LEU A 26 -7.97 -7.58 12.73
CA LEU A 26 -8.48 -8.93 12.57
C LEU A 26 -9.24 -9.40 13.82
N ALA A 27 -8.69 -9.15 15.01
CA ALA A 27 -9.33 -9.50 16.28
C ALA A 27 -10.64 -8.74 16.53
N SER A 28 -10.67 -7.43 16.24
CA SER A 28 -11.83 -6.56 16.52
C SER A 28 -12.95 -6.65 15.49
N THR A 29 -12.67 -7.15 14.28
CA THR A 29 -13.62 -7.16 13.16
C THR A 29 -14.09 -8.56 12.76
N ASN A 30 -13.82 -9.56 13.60
CA ASN A 30 -14.05 -10.98 13.32
C ASN A 30 -13.42 -11.38 11.97
N ASN A 31 -12.11 -11.21 11.85
CA ASN A 31 -11.33 -11.52 10.63
C ASN A 31 -11.87 -10.81 9.37
N TRP A 32 -12.20 -9.53 9.52
CA TRP A 32 -12.76 -8.68 8.46
C TRP A 32 -14.06 -9.22 7.87
N ALA A 33 -14.95 -9.77 8.71
CA ALA A 33 -16.23 -10.33 8.25
C ALA A 33 -17.15 -9.30 7.57
N HIS A 34 -16.95 -8.00 7.86
CA HIS A 34 -17.69 -6.90 7.26
C HIS A 34 -17.19 -6.53 5.86
N VAL A 35 -16.02 -7.03 5.44
CA VAL A 35 -15.42 -6.68 4.15
C VAL A 35 -15.95 -7.61 3.07
N ASP A 36 -16.46 -7.02 2.00
CA ASP A 36 -16.69 -7.74 0.74
C ASP A 36 -15.34 -8.04 0.08
N LYS A 37 -14.77 -9.20 0.41
CA LYS A 37 -13.45 -9.64 -0.08
C LYS A 37 -13.42 -9.82 -1.60
N PRO A 38 -14.45 -10.41 -2.26
CA PRO A 38 -14.52 -10.42 -3.73
C PRO A 38 -14.44 -9.02 -4.34
N GLN A 39 -15.23 -8.06 -3.83
CA GLN A 39 -15.20 -6.69 -4.36
C GLN A 39 -13.86 -6.00 -4.09
N ALA A 40 -13.28 -6.19 -2.90
CA ALA A 40 -11.96 -5.63 -2.59
C ALA A 40 -10.87 -6.14 -3.54
N HIS A 41 -10.87 -7.45 -3.86
CA HIS A 41 -9.93 -8.01 -4.84
C HIS A 41 -10.16 -7.44 -6.24
N ALA A 42 -11.41 -7.32 -6.69
CA ALA A 42 -11.73 -6.74 -7.99
C ALA A 42 -11.26 -5.28 -8.09
N ASP A 43 -11.42 -4.50 -7.02
CA ASP A 43 -11.01 -3.10 -6.98
C ASP A 43 -9.48 -2.94 -6.94
N PHE A 44 -8.76 -3.82 -6.23
CA PHE A 44 -7.30 -3.85 -6.29
C PHE A 44 -6.80 -4.21 -7.69
N ASP A 45 -7.38 -5.23 -8.33
CA ASP A 45 -7.03 -5.63 -9.69
C ASP A 45 -7.25 -4.48 -10.69
N ALA A 46 -8.41 -3.81 -10.60
CA ALA A 46 -8.72 -2.64 -11.42
C ALA A 46 -7.72 -1.50 -11.17
N PHE A 47 -7.39 -1.22 -9.91
CA PHE A 47 -6.39 -0.23 -9.55
C PHE A 47 -5.01 -0.55 -10.13
N TYR A 48 -4.53 -1.79 -10.02
CA TYR A 48 -3.21 -2.17 -10.55
C TYR A 48 -3.18 -2.10 -12.08
N LYS A 49 -4.27 -2.48 -12.77
CA LYS A 49 -4.39 -2.33 -14.22
C LYS A 49 -4.43 -0.86 -14.68
N GLU A 50 -5.01 0.03 -13.87
CA GLU A 50 -4.99 1.48 -14.13
C GLU A 50 -3.60 2.09 -13.89
N LEU A 51 -2.91 1.66 -12.82
CA LEU A 51 -1.61 2.18 -12.43
C LEU A 51 -0.46 1.67 -13.32
N ALA A 52 -0.45 0.38 -13.67
CA ALA A 52 0.64 -0.28 -14.40
C ALA A 52 1.13 0.47 -15.65
N PRO A 53 0.27 0.93 -16.58
CA PRO A 53 0.73 1.64 -17.78
C PRO A 53 1.35 3.01 -17.51
N LEU A 54 1.19 3.57 -16.31
CA LEU A 54 1.71 4.89 -15.94
C LEU A 54 3.11 4.83 -15.32
N ILE A 55 3.57 3.65 -14.90
CA ILE A 55 4.78 3.48 -14.08
C ILE A 55 6.04 3.98 -14.76
N ASP A 56 6.18 3.75 -16.07
CA ASP A 56 7.42 4.14 -16.78
C ASP A 56 7.45 5.61 -17.19
N ALA A 57 6.31 6.30 -17.16
CA ALA A 57 6.18 7.69 -17.61
C ALA A 57 6.00 8.70 -16.46
N ASN A 58 5.85 8.24 -15.22
CA ASN A 58 5.53 9.09 -14.09
C ASN A 58 6.41 8.77 -12.89
N GLU A 59 6.68 9.79 -12.08
CA GLU A 59 7.29 9.59 -10.76
C GLU A 59 6.24 9.16 -9.73
N PRO A 60 6.59 8.32 -8.72
CA PRO A 60 5.65 7.86 -7.70
C PRO A 60 4.97 9.00 -6.92
N ALA A 61 5.68 10.11 -6.71
CA ALA A 61 5.17 11.29 -6.01
C ALA A 61 4.48 12.32 -6.92
N SER A 62 4.35 12.04 -8.22
CA SER A 62 3.70 12.97 -9.15
C SER A 62 2.21 13.16 -8.84
N PRO A 63 1.61 14.33 -9.15
CA PRO A 63 0.20 14.59 -8.88
C PRO A 63 -0.75 13.54 -9.47
N THR A 64 -0.45 13.07 -10.69
CA THR A 64 -1.23 12.01 -11.38
C THR A 64 -1.28 10.73 -10.55
N ILE A 65 -0.13 10.28 -10.04
CA ILE A 65 -0.04 9.05 -9.25
C ILE A 65 -0.66 9.24 -7.88
N GLN A 66 -0.42 10.39 -7.24
CA GLN A 66 -0.97 10.67 -5.91
C GLN A 66 -2.51 10.75 -5.90
N ALA A 67 -3.13 11.21 -7.00
CA ALA A 67 -4.58 11.13 -7.18
C ALA A 67 -5.09 9.67 -7.22
N LEU A 68 -4.32 8.74 -7.81
CA LEU A 68 -4.64 7.31 -7.79
C LEU A 68 -4.38 6.68 -6.42
N MET A 69 -3.37 7.13 -5.68
CA MET A 69 -3.08 6.59 -4.34
C MET A 69 -4.21 6.84 -3.33
N ALA A 70 -5.03 7.87 -3.54
CA ALA A 70 -6.28 8.03 -2.78
C ALA A 70 -7.24 6.85 -2.96
N LYS A 71 -7.33 6.29 -4.18
CA LYS A 71 -8.12 5.08 -4.46
C LYS A 71 -7.54 3.87 -3.72
N HIS A 72 -6.23 3.66 -3.81
CA HIS A 72 -5.56 2.56 -3.11
C HIS A 72 -5.78 2.63 -1.60
N PHE A 73 -5.59 3.81 -1.00
CA PHE A 73 -5.83 4.03 0.42
C PHE A 73 -7.29 3.76 0.79
N ALA A 74 -8.26 4.19 -0.04
CA ALA A 74 -9.67 3.92 0.19
C ALA A 74 -10.01 2.42 0.15
N ILE A 75 -9.38 1.63 -0.73
CA ILE A 75 -9.59 0.18 -0.79
C ILE A 75 -8.98 -0.50 0.44
N VAL A 76 -7.73 -0.16 0.81
CA VAL A 76 -7.08 -0.66 2.03
C VAL A 76 -7.91 -0.31 3.28
N SER A 77 -8.45 0.91 3.32
CA SER A 77 -9.24 1.42 4.45
C SER A 77 -10.54 0.65 4.71
N ARG A 78 -10.98 -0.19 3.77
CA ARG A 78 -12.15 -1.05 3.97
C ARG A 78 -11.90 -2.15 5.00
N PHE A 79 -10.65 -2.59 5.16
CA PHE A 79 -10.26 -3.61 6.13
C PHE A 79 -10.10 -3.01 7.53
N TYR A 80 -9.44 -1.86 7.58
CA TYR A 80 -9.37 -0.90 8.69
C TYR A 80 -8.70 0.36 8.16
N VAL A 81 -8.91 1.50 8.79
CA VAL A 81 -8.21 2.74 8.44
C VAL A 81 -6.80 2.68 9.05
N PRO A 82 -5.72 2.49 8.25
CA PRO A 82 -4.39 2.37 8.80
C PRO A 82 -3.82 3.73 9.18
N SER A 83 -2.94 3.76 10.18
CA SER A 83 -2.07 4.93 10.45
C SER A 83 -1.13 5.22 9.27
N ARG A 84 -0.45 6.37 9.30
CA ARG A 84 0.64 6.67 8.36
C ARG A 84 1.68 5.54 8.31
N GLU A 85 2.18 5.12 9.46
CA GLU A 85 3.22 4.09 9.57
C GLU A 85 2.73 2.73 9.09
N ALA A 86 1.51 2.33 9.44
CA ALA A 86 0.94 1.05 8.99
C ALA A 86 0.65 1.03 7.49
N TYR A 87 0.25 2.16 6.90
CA TYR A 87 0.06 2.25 5.46
C TYR A 87 1.40 2.12 4.71
N VAL A 88 2.46 2.80 5.18
CA VAL A 88 3.82 2.59 4.65
C VAL A 88 4.28 1.15 4.84
N GLY A 89 4.04 0.57 6.02
CA GLY A 89 4.37 -0.82 6.32
C GLY A 89 3.65 -1.81 5.42
N THR A 90 2.47 -1.47 4.90
CA THR A 90 1.75 -2.29 3.90
C THR A 90 2.52 -2.41 2.60
N ALA A 91 3.10 -1.32 2.10
CA ALA A 91 3.97 -1.37 0.92
C ALA A 91 5.28 -2.12 1.17
N LEU A 92 5.85 -2.00 2.38
CA LEU A 92 7.03 -2.78 2.78
C LEU A 92 6.71 -4.28 2.81
N PHE A 93 5.55 -4.66 3.32
CA PHE A 93 5.10 -6.05 3.32
C PHE A 93 5.01 -6.63 1.90
N TYR A 94 4.52 -5.86 0.91
CA TYR A 94 4.52 -6.30 -0.49
C TYR A 94 5.94 -6.57 -1.03
N ALA A 95 6.94 -5.82 -0.56
CA ALA A 95 8.34 -6.00 -0.97
C ALA A 95 9.05 -7.13 -0.22
N ASP A 96 8.76 -7.29 1.07
CA ASP A 96 9.42 -8.25 1.96
C ASP A 96 8.87 -9.68 1.78
N ASN A 97 7.61 -9.84 1.37
CA ASN A 97 7.00 -11.14 1.07
C ASN A 97 7.18 -11.51 -0.41
N ALA A 98 7.89 -12.61 -0.68
CA ALA A 98 8.24 -13.03 -2.04
C ALA A 98 7.01 -13.35 -2.92
N GLU A 99 5.95 -13.94 -2.36
CA GLU A 99 4.72 -14.28 -3.10
C GLU A 99 3.94 -13.01 -3.44
N MET A 100 3.79 -12.09 -2.48
CA MET A 100 3.17 -10.78 -2.72
C MET A 100 3.95 -10.01 -3.77
N LYS A 101 5.28 -10.01 -3.69
CA LYS A 101 6.13 -9.34 -4.66
C LYS A 101 5.93 -9.90 -6.07
N ALA A 102 5.95 -11.23 -6.19
CA ALA A 102 5.73 -11.91 -7.46
C ALA A 102 4.34 -11.61 -8.03
N PHE A 103 3.29 -11.69 -7.22
CA PHE A 103 1.91 -11.40 -7.61
C PHE A 103 1.77 -9.98 -8.18
N HIS A 104 2.18 -8.96 -7.43
CA HIS A 104 2.08 -7.56 -7.88
C HIS A 104 2.91 -7.33 -9.15
N ASN A 105 4.10 -7.93 -9.24
CA ASN A 105 4.96 -7.76 -10.41
C ASN A 105 4.44 -8.47 -11.68
N THR A 106 3.37 -9.28 -11.60
CA THR A 106 2.69 -9.79 -12.81
C THR A 106 1.99 -8.69 -13.60
N TYR A 107 1.57 -7.60 -12.95
CA TYR A 107 0.97 -6.44 -13.60
C TYR A 107 2.02 -5.55 -14.26
N HIS A 108 3.17 -5.36 -13.59
CA HIS A 108 4.31 -4.63 -14.12
C HIS A 108 5.59 -5.01 -13.35
N PRO A 109 6.75 -5.25 -14.00
CA PRO A 109 7.97 -5.71 -13.32
C PRO A 109 8.46 -4.81 -12.17
N ARG A 110 8.11 -3.51 -12.21
CA ARG A 110 8.48 -2.50 -11.22
C ARG A 110 7.35 -2.12 -10.24
N LEU A 111 6.20 -2.81 -10.27
CA LEU A 111 5.00 -2.38 -9.53
C LEU A 111 5.27 -2.22 -8.03
N VAL A 112 5.90 -3.20 -7.40
CA VAL A 112 6.12 -3.19 -5.95
C VAL A 112 7.06 -2.06 -5.51
N GLU A 113 8.15 -1.85 -6.25
CA GLU A 113 9.07 -0.75 -5.99
C GLU A 113 8.38 0.61 -6.15
N PHE A 114 7.58 0.74 -7.22
CA PHE A 114 6.83 1.96 -7.51
C PHE A 114 5.79 2.26 -6.43
N LEU A 115 5.03 1.24 -6.00
CA LEU A 115 4.06 1.36 -4.91
C LEU A 115 4.74 1.79 -3.61
N GLY A 116 5.94 1.28 -3.30
CA GLY A 116 6.72 1.73 -2.14
C GLY A 116 6.93 3.24 -2.12
N GLY A 117 7.38 3.81 -3.23
CA GLY A 117 7.54 5.26 -3.37
C GLY A 117 6.22 6.01 -3.30
N ALA A 118 5.18 5.51 -3.97
CA ALA A 118 3.88 6.18 -4.10
C ALA A 118 3.10 6.21 -2.77
N VAL A 119 3.06 5.06 -2.07
CA VAL A 119 2.47 4.92 -0.73
C VAL A 119 3.19 5.82 0.27
N TYR A 120 4.53 5.81 0.27
CA TYR A 120 5.30 6.68 1.16
C TYR A 120 4.96 8.15 0.95
N ALA A 121 4.99 8.64 -0.29
CA ALA A 121 4.65 10.02 -0.60
C ALA A 121 3.21 10.37 -0.17
N TYR A 122 2.25 9.49 -0.42
CA TYR A 122 0.85 9.70 -0.04
C TYR A 122 0.68 9.78 1.48
N ALA A 123 1.30 8.86 2.20
CA ALA A 123 1.21 8.76 3.65
C ALA A 123 1.76 10.02 4.34
N GLN A 124 2.93 10.50 3.89
CA GLN A 124 3.55 11.71 4.44
C GLN A 124 2.72 12.97 4.20
N GLN A 125 1.95 13.01 3.10
CA GLN A 125 1.18 14.20 2.71
C GLN A 125 -0.23 14.22 3.31
N ASN A 126 -0.87 13.06 3.49
CA ASN A 126 -2.32 12.98 3.72
C ASN A 126 -2.73 12.28 5.01
N LEU A 127 -1.83 11.51 5.63
CA LEU A 127 -2.17 10.71 6.81
C LEU A 127 -1.52 11.29 8.05
N VAL A 128 -2.16 11.10 9.20
CA VAL A 128 -1.64 11.47 10.53
C VAL A 128 -1.02 10.28 11.23
#